data_AF-A0A0G3HAT1-F1
#
_entry.id   AF-A0A0G3HAT1-F1
#
_cell.length_a   1.000
_cell.length_b   1.000
_cell.length_c   1.000
_cell.angle_alpha   90.00
_cell.angle_beta   90.00
_cell.angle_gamma   90.00
#
_symmetry.space_group_name_H-M   'P 1'
#
loop_
_entity.id
_entity.type
_entity.pdbx_description
1 polymer ?
#
loop_
_entity_poly.entity_id
_entity_poly.type
_entity_poly.pdbx_seq_one_letter_code
_entity_poly.pdbx_strand_id
1 'polypeptide(L)'
;MSGGKPENLKDVALAGALLSSIIVDFVARSTVGKHLRGAFIEGLPGYPIESSEFAIRRFAELNCLTSAFSEMWEELTGDSWSARTPIRISRDRQIAQIEIDAAIAAALGITADSLCMIYRTQFPVMRRYDMEDRYDANGRRVPKEILTQWRKLGEPESMETDELKWAHPQSTREYTFALPFSMLDREAEIRATYLRLEKLKD
;
A
#
# COMPACT_ATOMS: atom_id res chain seq x y z
N MET A 1 -26.17 -7.93 4.33
CA MET A 1 -25.85 -6.57 4.80
C MET A 1 -25.21 -5.86 3.63
N SER A 2 -25.87 -4.86 3.07
CA SER A 2 -25.28 -4.08 2.00
C SER A 2 -24.20 -3.14 2.56
N GLY A 3 -23.22 -2.76 1.73
CA GLY A 3 -22.24 -1.71 2.05
C GLY A 3 -22.99 -0.44 2.46
N GLY A 4 -23.13 -0.23 3.76
CA GLY A 4 -23.97 0.80 4.35
C GLY A 4 -23.54 2.19 3.91
N LYS A 5 -24.51 3.10 3.82
CA LYS A 5 -24.23 4.54 3.76
C LYS A 5 -23.31 4.88 4.94
N PRO A 6 -22.12 5.46 4.73
CA PRO A 6 -21.24 5.82 5.84
C PRO A 6 -21.98 6.76 6.78
N GLU A 7 -22.09 6.40 8.06
CA GLU A 7 -22.78 7.21 9.07
C GLU A 7 -21.80 8.06 9.87
N ASN A 8 -20.56 7.61 9.97
CA ASN A 8 -19.47 8.29 10.66
C ASN A 8 -18.15 8.22 9.86
N LEU A 9 -17.12 8.92 10.34
CA LEU A 9 -15.83 9.00 9.67
C LEU A 9 -15.09 7.66 9.63
N LYS A 10 -15.24 6.80 10.65
CA LYS A 10 -14.66 5.45 10.65
C LYS A 10 -15.25 4.60 9.53
N ASP A 11 -16.55 4.70 9.27
CA ASP A 11 -17.19 4.01 8.15
C ASP A 11 -16.61 4.48 6.81
N VAL A 12 -16.38 5.80 6.65
CA VAL A 12 -15.78 6.37 5.44
C VAL A 12 -14.35 5.86 5.24
N ALA A 13 -13.53 5.89 6.29
CA ALA A 13 -12.15 5.42 6.23
C ALA A 13 -12.06 3.92 5.96
N LEU A 14 -12.94 3.13 6.58
CA LEU A 14 -13.02 1.70 6.36
C LEU A 14 -13.52 1.37 4.95
N ALA A 15 -14.54 2.06 4.45
CA ALA A 15 -14.98 1.92 3.06
C ALA A 15 -13.84 2.25 2.09
N GLY A 16 -13.06 3.30 2.37
CA GLY A 16 -11.86 3.66 1.61
C GLY A 16 -10.80 2.55 1.63
N ALA A 17 -10.48 2.01 2.80
CA ALA A 17 -9.53 0.91 2.96
C ALA A 17 -9.99 -0.35 2.19
N LEU A 18 -11.26 -0.73 2.37
CA LEU A 18 -11.88 -1.87 1.70
C LEU A 18 -11.83 -1.71 0.18
N LEU A 19 -12.30 -0.58 -0.36
CA LEU A 19 -12.32 -0.29 -1.79
C LEU A 19 -10.93 -0.14 -2.41
N SER A 20 -9.90 0.16 -1.61
CA SER A 20 -8.51 0.19 -2.06
C SER A 20 -7.84 -1.19 -2.09
N SER A 21 -8.48 -2.21 -1.51
CA SER A 21 -7.85 -3.52 -1.33
C SER A 21 -7.84 -4.36 -2.61
N ILE A 22 -6.76 -5.14 -2.77
CA ILE A 22 -6.60 -6.08 -3.89
C ILE A 22 -7.70 -7.17 -3.91
N ILE A 23 -8.32 -7.46 -2.75
CA ILE A 23 -9.45 -8.39 -2.66
C ILE A 23 -10.69 -7.81 -3.34
N VAL A 24 -11.02 -6.55 -3.07
CA VAL A 24 -12.16 -5.90 -3.74
C VAL A 24 -11.89 -5.74 -5.23
N ASP A 25 -10.65 -5.41 -5.63
CA ASP A 25 -10.24 -5.42 -7.04
C ASP A 25 -10.43 -6.79 -7.69
N PHE A 26 -10.09 -7.88 -6.99
CA PHE A 26 -10.27 -9.24 -7.50
C PHE A 26 -11.75 -9.56 -7.69
N VAL A 27 -12.59 -9.25 -6.70
CA VAL A 27 -14.04 -9.46 -6.80
C VAL A 27 -14.59 -8.62 -7.95
N ALA A 28 -14.21 -7.34 -8.04
CA ALA A 28 -14.64 -6.45 -9.12
C ALA A 28 -14.26 -7.02 -10.49
N ARG A 29 -13.02 -7.48 -10.69
CA ARG A 29 -12.58 -8.11 -11.95
C ARG A 29 -13.33 -9.39 -12.29
N SER A 30 -13.78 -10.13 -11.28
CA SER A 30 -14.45 -11.42 -11.45
C SER A 30 -15.95 -11.30 -11.67
N THR A 31 -16.58 -10.25 -11.12
CA THR A 31 -18.04 -10.12 -11.10
C THR A 31 -18.57 -8.90 -11.85
N VAL A 32 -17.76 -7.87 -12.04
CA VAL A 32 -18.18 -6.62 -12.68
C VAL A 32 -17.86 -6.67 -14.17
N GLY A 33 -18.87 -6.36 -14.99
CA GLY A 33 -18.69 -6.17 -16.43
C GLY A 33 -17.97 -4.84 -16.76
N LYS A 34 -18.41 -4.16 -17.81
CA LYS A 34 -17.75 -2.93 -18.29
C LYS A 34 -17.82 -1.72 -17.35
N HIS A 35 -18.72 -1.74 -16.36
CA HIS A 35 -19.01 -0.57 -15.52
C HIS A 35 -19.17 -0.96 -14.05
N LEU A 36 -18.46 -0.26 -13.17
CA LEU A 36 -18.71 -0.27 -11.74
C LEU A 36 -19.99 0.55 -11.44
N ARG A 37 -20.95 -0.06 -10.75
CA ARG A 37 -22.22 0.57 -10.35
C ARG A 37 -22.33 0.58 -8.82
N GLY A 38 -23.12 1.50 -8.27
CA GLY A 38 -23.38 1.56 -6.82
C GLY A 38 -23.82 0.23 -6.22
N ALA A 39 -24.65 -0.53 -6.95
CA ALA A 39 -25.08 -1.88 -6.55
C ALA A 39 -23.93 -2.87 -6.28
N PHE A 40 -22.76 -2.70 -6.90
CA PHE A 40 -21.58 -3.52 -6.57
C PHE A 40 -21.04 -3.17 -5.19
N ILE A 41 -20.90 -1.88 -4.89
CA ILE A 41 -20.43 -1.37 -3.59
C ILE A 41 -21.41 -1.77 -2.50
N GLU A 42 -22.71 -1.63 -2.76
CA GLU A 42 -23.77 -2.10 -1.87
C GLU A 42 -23.74 -3.62 -1.69
N GLY A 43 -23.24 -4.38 -2.67
CA GLY A 43 -23.13 -5.84 -2.57
C GLY A 43 -21.89 -6.35 -1.82
N LEU A 44 -20.95 -5.47 -1.46
CA LEU A 44 -19.72 -5.89 -0.77
C LEU A 44 -20.02 -6.41 0.64
N PRO A 45 -19.26 -7.41 1.12
CA PRO A 45 -19.41 -7.90 2.49
C PRO A 45 -19.17 -6.75 3.48
N GLY A 46 -20.05 -6.66 4.48
CA GLY A 46 -19.85 -5.76 5.61
C GLY A 46 -18.56 -6.12 6.34
N TYR A 47 -17.72 -5.13 6.61
CA TYR A 47 -16.46 -5.32 7.31
C TYR A 47 -16.66 -5.05 8.81
N PRO A 48 -16.29 -5.97 9.72
CA PRO A 48 -16.45 -5.76 11.15
C PRO A 48 -15.54 -4.61 11.63
N ILE A 49 -16.14 -3.53 12.14
CA ILE A 49 -15.43 -2.31 12.57
C ILE A 49 -14.42 -2.62 13.70
N GLU A 50 -14.73 -3.57 14.59
CA GLU A 50 -13.86 -3.95 15.72
C GLU A 50 -12.51 -4.54 15.27
N SER A 51 -12.41 -5.07 14.05
CA SER A 51 -11.16 -5.55 13.45
C SER A 51 -10.59 -4.59 12.39
N SER A 52 -11.06 -3.33 12.36
CA SER A 52 -10.73 -2.35 11.32
C SER A 52 -9.70 -1.31 11.73
N GLU A 53 -9.39 -1.16 13.01
CA GLU A 53 -8.51 -0.08 13.49
C GLU A 53 -7.15 -0.06 12.78
N PHE A 54 -6.55 -1.22 12.57
CA PHE A 54 -5.30 -1.34 11.84
C PHE A 54 -5.43 -0.84 10.38
N ALA A 55 -6.46 -1.28 9.66
CA ALA A 55 -6.69 -0.88 8.27
C ALA A 55 -7.06 0.61 8.17
N ILE A 56 -7.90 1.11 9.08
CA ILE A 56 -8.27 2.53 9.18
C ILE A 56 -7.02 3.40 9.42
N ARG A 57 -6.16 3.00 10.37
CA ARG A 57 -4.93 3.73 10.67
C ARG A 57 -4.02 3.79 9.45
N ARG A 58 -3.76 2.66 8.79
CA ARG A 58 -2.93 2.62 7.57
C ARG A 58 -3.54 3.44 6.44
N PHE A 59 -4.86 3.39 6.27
CA PHE A 59 -5.56 4.22 5.30
C PHE A 59 -5.40 5.71 5.61
N ALA A 60 -5.55 6.11 6.87
CA ALA A 60 -5.34 7.50 7.31
C ALA A 60 -3.87 7.94 7.10
N GLU A 61 -2.89 7.09 7.43
CA GLU A 61 -1.45 7.37 7.23
C GLU A 61 -1.11 7.61 5.75
N LEU A 62 -1.84 6.97 4.83
CA LEU A 62 -1.66 7.13 3.39
C LEU A 62 -2.35 8.37 2.80
N ASN A 63 -3.45 8.84 3.42
CA ASN A 63 -4.36 9.85 2.86
C ASN A 63 -4.38 11.20 3.60
N CYS A 64 -4.14 11.24 4.92
CA CYS A 64 -4.14 12.46 5.73
C CYS A 64 -2.83 13.27 5.55
N LEU A 65 -2.50 13.63 4.30
CA LEU A 65 -1.16 14.06 3.87
C LEU A 65 -0.73 15.47 4.33
N THR A 66 -1.69 16.31 4.69
CA THR A 66 -1.49 17.72 5.05
C THR A 66 -2.25 18.06 6.33
N SER A 67 -1.93 19.21 6.93
CA SER A 67 -2.61 19.68 8.15
C SER A 67 -4.10 19.93 7.96
N ALA A 68 -4.58 20.02 6.72
CA ALA A 68 -6.02 20.10 6.43
C ALA A 68 -6.79 18.83 6.83
N PHE A 69 -6.09 17.70 7.03
CA PHE A 69 -6.67 16.45 7.49
C PHE A 69 -6.43 16.18 8.99
N SER A 70 -5.98 17.18 9.76
CA SER A 70 -5.63 16.96 11.18
C SER A 70 -6.82 16.49 12.01
N GLU A 71 -7.98 17.12 11.85
CA GLU A 71 -9.22 16.74 12.55
C GLU A 71 -9.64 15.31 12.19
N MET A 72 -9.62 14.96 10.90
CA MET A 72 -9.93 13.62 10.43
C MET A 72 -8.96 12.57 11.01
N TRP A 73 -7.67 12.89 11.08
CA TRP A 73 -6.67 12.00 11.66
C TRP A 73 -6.90 11.77 13.16
N GLU A 74 -7.14 12.84 13.91
CA GLU A 74 -7.37 12.80 15.36
C GLU A 74 -8.64 12.02 15.70
N GLU A 75 -9.72 12.21 14.94
CA GLU A 75 -10.96 11.46 15.13
C GLU A 75 -10.80 9.96 14.81
N LEU A 76 -10.04 9.61 13.76
CA LEU A 76 -9.85 8.22 13.35
C LEU A 76 -8.89 7.44 14.24
N THR A 77 -7.86 8.10 14.77
CA THR A 77 -6.72 7.43 15.42
C THR A 77 -6.57 7.75 16.91
N GLY A 78 -7.13 8.87 17.38
CA GLY A 78 -6.91 9.40 18.72
C GLY A 78 -5.55 10.10 18.91
N ASP A 79 -4.66 10.06 17.92
CA ASP A 79 -3.33 10.67 17.98
C ASP A 79 -3.33 12.07 17.35
N SER A 80 -2.53 13.01 17.86
CA SER A 80 -2.38 14.33 17.22
C SER A 80 -1.69 14.24 15.85
N TRP A 81 -2.17 15.01 14.89
CA TRP A 81 -1.54 15.06 13.57
C TRP A 81 -0.21 15.86 13.61
N SER A 82 0.80 15.38 12.88
CA SER A 82 2.05 16.10 12.68
C SER A 82 2.56 15.94 11.25
N ALA A 83 3.55 16.74 10.85
CA ALA A 83 4.20 16.58 9.55
C ALA A 83 4.85 15.19 9.37
N ARG A 84 5.10 14.44 10.45
CA ARG A 84 5.66 13.07 10.41
C ARG A 84 4.59 11.98 10.32
N THR A 85 3.32 12.31 10.57
CA THR A 85 2.20 11.38 10.55
C THR A 85 2.04 10.67 9.20
N PRO A 86 2.06 11.37 8.05
CA PRO A 86 1.75 10.72 6.78
C PRO A 86 2.96 9.95 6.22
N ILE A 87 2.70 8.76 5.70
CA ILE A 87 3.74 7.94 5.05
C ILE A 87 3.99 8.48 3.65
N ARG A 88 5.20 9.00 3.42
CA ARG A 88 5.60 9.62 2.15
C ARG A 88 6.66 8.85 1.37
N ILE A 89 7.45 8.02 2.06
CA ILE A 89 8.50 7.22 1.44
C ILE A 89 7.84 6.16 0.55
N SER A 90 8.30 6.03 -0.69
CA SER A 90 7.64 5.19 -1.71
C SER A 90 7.51 3.73 -1.27
N ARG A 91 8.59 3.16 -0.71
CA ARG A 91 8.61 1.78 -0.19
C ARG A 91 7.61 1.60 0.95
N ASP A 92 7.63 2.50 1.92
CA ASP A 92 6.74 2.42 3.10
C ASP A 92 5.27 2.61 2.72
N ARG A 93 4.97 3.43 1.71
CA ARG A 93 3.60 3.55 1.17
C ARG A 93 3.12 2.24 0.56
N GLN A 94 3.98 1.51 -0.16
CA GLN A 94 3.63 0.20 -0.72
C GLN A 94 3.41 -0.83 0.38
N ILE A 95 4.26 -0.83 1.42
CA ILE A 95 4.08 -1.69 2.60
C ILE A 95 2.74 -1.37 3.28
N ALA A 96 2.41 -0.10 3.52
CA ALA A 96 1.15 0.30 4.13
C ALA A 96 -0.06 -0.13 3.30
N GLN A 97 0.02 -0.11 1.96
CA GLN A 97 -1.03 -0.63 1.10
C GLN A 97 -1.16 -2.17 1.21
N ILE A 98 -0.03 -2.89 1.25
CA ILE A 98 -0.02 -4.35 1.49
C ILE A 98 -0.61 -4.69 2.86
N GLU A 99 -0.34 -3.85 3.85
CA GLU A 99 -0.86 -4.00 5.19
C GLU A 99 -2.40 -3.83 5.21
N ILE A 100 -2.94 -2.89 4.43
CA ILE A 100 -4.38 -2.77 4.19
C ILE A 100 -4.91 -4.03 3.50
N ASP A 101 -4.27 -4.49 2.41
CA ASP A 101 -4.69 -5.69 1.68
C ASP A 101 -4.79 -6.93 2.60
N ALA A 102 -3.75 -7.14 3.41
CA ALA A 102 -3.67 -8.26 4.35
C ALA A 102 -4.70 -8.13 5.49
N ALA A 103 -4.88 -6.94 6.06
CA ALA A 103 -5.89 -6.71 7.08
C ALA A 103 -7.30 -6.95 6.55
N ILE A 104 -7.59 -6.46 5.34
CA ILE A 104 -8.90 -6.65 4.72
C ILE A 104 -9.15 -8.13 4.43
N ALA A 105 -8.16 -8.82 3.85
CA ALA A 105 -8.25 -10.25 3.56
C ALA A 105 -8.44 -11.09 4.84
N ALA A 106 -7.67 -10.81 5.90
CA ALA A 106 -7.74 -11.53 7.16
C ALA A 106 -9.12 -11.41 7.82
N ALA A 107 -9.73 -10.22 7.82
CA ALA A 107 -11.07 -10.01 8.37
C ALA A 107 -12.18 -10.68 7.54
N LEU A 108 -11.96 -10.89 6.24
CA LEU A 108 -12.86 -11.67 5.39
C LEU A 108 -12.60 -13.19 5.48
N GLY A 109 -11.70 -13.64 6.36
CA GLY A 109 -11.37 -15.05 6.53
C GLY A 109 -10.50 -15.63 5.41
N ILE A 110 -9.87 -14.77 4.60
CA ILE A 110 -8.94 -15.19 3.54
C ILE A 110 -7.58 -15.40 4.18
N THR A 111 -6.96 -16.55 3.93
CA THR A 111 -5.62 -16.88 4.44
C THR A 111 -4.53 -16.11 3.68
N ALA A 112 -3.37 -15.92 4.31
CA ALA A 112 -2.19 -15.32 3.65
C ALA A 112 -1.82 -16.05 2.35
N ASP A 113 -1.89 -17.38 2.35
CA ASP A 113 -1.60 -18.21 1.15
C ASP A 113 -2.61 -17.97 0.03
N SER A 114 -3.90 -17.86 0.37
CA SER A 114 -4.95 -17.53 -0.60
C SER A 114 -4.76 -16.11 -1.16
N LEU A 115 -4.40 -15.14 -0.32
CA LEU A 115 -4.12 -13.78 -0.77
C LEU A 115 -2.89 -13.74 -1.71
N CYS A 116 -1.79 -14.41 -1.35
CA CYS A 116 -0.62 -14.55 -2.23
C CYS A 116 -0.98 -15.25 -3.56
N MET A 117 -1.85 -16.26 -3.52
CA MET A 117 -2.34 -16.94 -4.74
C MET A 117 -3.15 -16.01 -5.63
N ILE A 118 -4.06 -15.22 -5.05
CA ILE A 118 -4.84 -14.20 -5.77
C ILE A 118 -3.90 -13.20 -6.42
N TYR A 119 -2.97 -12.62 -5.64
CA TYR A 119 -1.94 -11.71 -6.15
C TYR A 119 -1.19 -12.29 -7.34
N ARG A 120 -0.65 -13.51 -7.20
CA ARG A 120 0.18 -14.16 -8.20
C ARG A 120 -0.57 -14.47 -9.50
N THR A 121 -1.84 -14.85 -9.41
CA THR A 121 -2.60 -15.37 -10.55
C THR A 121 -3.47 -14.31 -11.22
N GLN A 122 -4.05 -13.40 -10.45
CA GLN A 122 -5.05 -12.42 -10.93
C GLN A 122 -4.44 -11.05 -11.24
N PHE A 123 -3.23 -10.77 -10.73
CA PHE A 123 -2.56 -9.47 -10.86
C PHE A 123 -1.15 -9.59 -11.49
N PRO A 124 -1.00 -10.22 -12.67
CA PRO A 124 0.31 -10.45 -13.29
C PRO A 124 1.07 -9.15 -13.62
N VAL A 125 0.34 -8.07 -13.92
CA VAL A 125 0.95 -6.75 -14.18
C VAL A 125 1.52 -6.12 -12.91
N MET A 126 0.77 -6.17 -11.81
CA MET A 126 1.25 -5.69 -10.51
C MET A 126 2.47 -6.50 -10.07
N ARG A 127 2.40 -7.83 -10.19
CA ARG A 127 3.52 -8.72 -9.89
C ARG A 127 4.75 -8.42 -10.72
N ARG A 128 4.59 -8.14 -12.02
CA ARG A 128 5.70 -7.71 -12.87
C ARG A 128 6.35 -6.43 -12.34
N TYR A 129 5.56 -5.44 -11.93
CA TYR A 129 6.10 -4.21 -11.37
C TYR A 129 6.82 -4.45 -10.04
N ASP A 130 6.27 -5.22 -9.12
CA ASP A 130 6.94 -5.55 -7.85
C ASP A 130 8.31 -6.23 -8.09
N MET A 131 8.42 -7.10 -9.11
CA MET A 131 9.67 -7.80 -9.47
C MET A 131 10.70 -6.90 -10.19
N GLU A 132 10.24 -5.91 -10.95
CA GLU A 132 11.12 -5.01 -11.72
C GLU A 132 11.54 -3.77 -10.92
N ASP A 133 10.66 -3.28 -10.06
CA ASP A 133 10.90 -2.08 -9.27
C ASP A 133 12.00 -2.31 -8.25
N ARG A 134 12.74 -1.23 -7.99
CA ARG A 134 13.78 -1.19 -6.98
C ARG A 134 13.60 0.05 -6.13
N TYR A 135 13.98 -0.09 -4.87
CA TYR A 135 14.01 0.97 -3.89
C TYR A 135 15.44 1.17 -3.42
N ASP A 136 15.83 2.42 -3.28
CA ASP A 136 17.12 2.78 -2.71
C ASP A 136 17.13 2.53 -1.19
N ALA A 137 18.28 2.67 -0.54
CA ALA A 137 18.41 2.44 0.90
C ALA A 137 17.53 3.37 1.76
N ASN A 138 17.06 4.50 1.20
CA ASN A 138 16.13 5.43 1.84
C ASN A 138 14.66 5.13 1.49
N GLY A 139 14.37 4.03 0.79
CA GLY A 139 13.03 3.62 0.39
C GLY A 139 12.43 4.41 -0.78
N ARG A 140 13.22 5.20 -1.52
CA ARG A 140 12.77 5.92 -2.73
C ARG A 140 12.78 4.96 -3.91
N ARG A 141 11.70 4.97 -4.70
CA ARG A 141 11.66 4.18 -5.94
C ARG A 141 12.69 4.70 -6.94
N VAL A 142 13.49 3.80 -7.48
CA VAL A 142 14.59 4.13 -8.39
C VAL A 142 14.09 4.24 -9.84
N PRO A 143 14.37 5.34 -10.56
CA PRO A 143 14.03 5.51 -11.97
C PRO A 143 14.71 4.48 -12.88
N LYS A 144 14.09 4.16 -14.02
CA LYS A 144 14.59 3.15 -14.96
C LYS A 144 15.95 3.51 -15.56
N GLU A 145 16.23 4.80 -15.73
CA GLU A 145 17.49 5.34 -16.22
C GLU A 145 18.63 5.00 -15.26
N ILE A 146 18.41 5.24 -13.95
CA ILE A 146 19.37 4.90 -12.89
C ILE A 146 19.55 3.38 -12.79
N LEU A 147 18.48 2.60 -12.91
CA LEU A 147 18.60 1.13 -12.93
C LEU A 147 19.39 0.63 -14.13
N THR A 148 19.27 1.28 -15.29
CA THR A 148 20.05 0.95 -16.48
C THR A 148 21.53 1.28 -16.26
N GLN A 149 21.84 2.42 -15.65
CA GLN A 149 23.21 2.78 -15.28
C GLN A 149 23.80 1.81 -14.24
N TRP A 150 23.07 1.53 -13.16
CA TRP A 150 23.47 0.59 -12.11
C TRP A 150 23.77 -0.82 -12.64
N ARG A 151 22.93 -1.32 -13.58
CA ARG A 151 23.19 -2.60 -14.27
C ARG A 151 24.46 -2.56 -15.13
N LYS A 152 24.73 -1.46 -15.83
CA LYS A 152 25.97 -1.28 -16.63
C LYS A 152 27.21 -1.28 -15.76
N LEU A 153 27.09 -0.82 -14.51
CA LEU A 153 28.17 -0.82 -13.52
C LEU A 153 28.35 -2.17 -12.81
N GLY A 154 27.58 -3.21 -13.18
CA GLY A 154 27.69 -4.54 -12.60
C GLY A 154 26.91 -4.75 -11.30
N GLU A 155 25.86 -3.94 -11.06
CA GLU A 155 25.00 -4.02 -9.87
C GLU A 155 25.77 -3.93 -8.53
N PRO A 156 26.63 -2.91 -8.33
CA PRO A 156 27.40 -2.79 -7.09
C PRO A 156 26.49 -2.65 -5.87
N GLU A 157 26.90 -3.24 -4.74
CA GLU A 157 26.22 -3.12 -3.45
C GLU A 157 26.59 -1.82 -2.70
N SER A 158 27.78 -1.29 -2.98
CA SER A 158 28.29 -0.04 -2.40
C SER A 158 29.09 0.75 -3.44
N MET A 159 28.87 2.06 -3.50
CA MET A 159 29.66 2.99 -4.31
C MET A 159 29.51 4.41 -3.73
N GLU A 160 30.42 5.31 -4.12
CA GLU A 160 30.25 6.73 -3.82
C GLU A 160 28.95 7.24 -4.46
N THR A 161 28.06 7.77 -3.63
CA THR A 161 26.69 8.14 -4.05
C THR A 161 26.66 9.16 -5.18
N ASP A 162 27.72 9.97 -5.35
CA ASP A 162 27.79 11.04 -6.33
C ASP A 162 27.67 10.60 -7.81
N GLU A 163 27.81 9.30 -8.10
CA GLU A 163 27.73 8.77 -9.46
C GLU A 163 26.31 8.46 -9.94
N LEU A 164 25.34 8.27 -9.03
CA LEU A 164 23.95 7.92 -9.35
C LEU A 164 23.01 9.12 -9.27
N LYS A 165 23.32 10.16 -10.06
CA LYS A 165 22.54 11.39 -10.17
C LYS A 165 21.50 11.31 -11.27
N TRP A 166 20.29 11.74 -10.96
CA TRP A 166 19.19 11.84 -11.90
C TRP A 166 18.49 13.18 -11.75
N ALA A 167 18.44 13.94 -12.83
CA ALA A 167 17.66 15.16 -12.90
C ALA A 167 16.18 14.81 -13.19
N HIS A 168 15.28 15.20 -12.30
CA HIS A 168 13.86 14.91 -12.48
C HIS A 168 13.28 15.71 -13.66
N PRO A 169 12.63 15.07 -14.66
CA PRO A 169 12.22 15.71 -15.92
C PRO A 169 11.38 16.98 -15.78
N GLN A 170 10.53 17.04 -14.74
CA GLN A 170 9.59 18.15 -14.54
C GLN A 170 10.07 19.21 -13.54
N SER A 171 11.02 18.91 -12.66
CA SER A 171 11.41 19.83 -11.56
C SER A 171 12.84 20.33 -11.66
N THR A 172 13.64 19.74 -12.55
CA THR A 172 15.07 20.05 -12.75
C THR A 172 15.91 19.88 -11.47
N ARG A 173 15.34 19.30 -10.41
CA ARG A 173 16.06 18.93 -9.20
C ARG A 173 16.85 17.67 -9.45
N GLU A 174 18.10 17.67 -9.01
CA GLU A 174 18.96 16.50 -9.05
C GLU A 174 18.74 15.64 -7.80
N TYR A 175 18.55 14.36 -8.03
CA TYR A 175 18.41 13.35 -6.98
C TYR A 175 19.58 12.40 -7.06
N THR A 176 20.16 12.12 -5.91
CA THR A 176 21.20 11.09 -5.76
C THR A 176 20.59 9.89 -5.04
N PHE A 177 20.75 8.69 -5.59
CA PHE A 177 20.15 7.45 -5.05
C PHE A 177 21.17 6.65 -4.23
N ALA A 178 20.71 6.14 -3.08
CA ALA A 178 21.57 5.43 -2.13
C ALA A 178 21.50 3.91 -2.33
N LEU A 179 22.66 3.26 -2.46
CA LEU A 179 22.75 1.81 -2.47
C LEU A 179 22.63 1.21 -1.05
N PRO A 180 22.27 -0.08 -0.91
CA PRO A 180 21.92 -1.01 -1.99
C PRO A 180 20.51 -0.77 -2.53
N PHE A 181 20.31 -1.13 -3.79
CA PHE A 181 18.97 -1.19 -4.38
C PHE A 181 18.31 -2.51 -4.05
N SER A 182 17.09 -2.47 -3.51
CA SER A 182 16.35 -3.63 -3.04
C SER A 182 14.99 -3.75 -3.72
N MET A 183 14.53 -4.99 -3.87
CA MET A 183 13.14 -5.29 -4.26
C MET A 183 12.25 -5.26 -3.02
N LEU A 184 10.96 -4.93 -3.21
CA LEU A 184 9.94 -5.19 -2.20
C LEU A 184 9.32 -6.57 -2.48
N ASP A 185 9.49 -7.50 -1.55
CA ASP A 185 8.83 -8.80 -1.62
C ASP A 185 7.42 -8.70 -1.02
N ARG A 186 6.42 -8.56 -1.89
CA ARG A 186 5.01 -8.43 -1.48
C ARG A 186 4.52 -9.65 -0.72
N GLU A 187 4.88 -10.87 -1.14
CA GLU A 187 4.39 -12.08 -0.48
C GLU A 187 4.98 -12.21 0.92
N ALA A 188 6.25 -11.85 1.10
CA ALA A 188 6.86 -11.78 2.42
C ALA A 188 6.19 -10.73 3.31
N GLU A 189 5.90 -9.52 2.79
CA GLU A 189 5.21 -8.47 3.56
C GLU A 189 3.75 -8.83 3.90
N ILE A 190 3.04 -9.52 3.01
CA ILE A 190 1.71 -10.10 3.30
C ILE A 190 1.82 -11.02 4.52
N ARG A 191 2.71 -12.02 4.47
CA ARG A 191 2.87 -13.00 5.55
C ARG A 191 3.30 -12.34 6.86
N ALA A 192 4.24 -11.41 6.80
CA ALA A 192 4.69 -10.64 7.95
C ALA A 192 3.53 -9.85 8.58
N THR A 193 2.65 -9.27 7.76
CA THR A 193 1.48 -8.54 8.26
C THR A 193 0.48 -9.46 8.94
N TYR A 194 0.18 -10.64 8.38
CA TYR A 194 -0.69 -11.62 9.04
C TYR A 194 -0.17 -11.98 10.44
N LEU A 195 1.14 -12.20 10.59
CA LEU A 195 1.76 -12.47 11.89
C LEU A 195 1.64 -11.27 12.86
N ARG A 196 1.72 -10.03 12.37
CA ARG A 196 1.48 -8.83 13.21
C ARG A 196 0.02 -8.75 13.66
N LEU A 197 -0.92 -9.03 12.76
CA LEU A 197 -2.36 -9.00 13.05
C LEU A 197 -2.75 -10.09 14.05
N GLU A 198 -2.14 -11.26 14.01
CA GLU A 198 -2.34 -12.31 15.02
C GLU A 198 -1.93 -11.83 16.42
N LYS A 199 -0.75 -11.20 16.53
CA LYS A 199 -0.25 -10.65 17.81
C LYS A 199 -1.08 -9.50 18.38
N LEU A 200 -1.88 -8.82 17.56
CA LEU A 200 -2.77 -7.74 18.00
C LEU A 200 -4.09 -8.25 18.59
N LYS A 201 -4.38 -9.56 18.45
CA LYS A 201 -5.57 -10.20 19.03
C LYS A 201 -5.33 -10.74 20.44
N ASP A 202 -4.07 -10.85 20.85
CA ASP A 202 -3.62 -11.28 22.19
C ASP A 202 -3.58 -10.08 23.16
#